data_AF-A0A562CZH0-F1
#
_entry.id   AF-A0A562CZH0-F1
#
_cell.length_a   1.000
_cell.length_b   1.000
_cell.length_c   1.000
_cell.angle_alpha   90.00
_cell.angle_beta   90.00
_cell.angle_gamma   90.00
#
_symmetry.space_group_name_H-M   'P 1'
#
loop_
_entity.id
_entity.type
_entity.pdbx_description
1 polymer ?
#
loop_
_entity_poly.entity_id
_entity_poly.type
_entity_poly.pdbx_seq_one_letter_code
_entity_poly.pdbx_strand_id
1 'polypeptide(L)'
;MKAIMLGHDLIKAGSASVVVAGGMESMSNAPHMIPNSRTGNRYGGFQAVDHMAWDGLTNPYDGQSMGVFAEKTVEKYGFTREEQDAYAIESVRRAQAAQASGAFEGEIVPVKVATRKGEVEIASDEQPGKSDINKIPTLKPAFKKDGTVTAASSSSISDGAAATVLMSADDAARRGLQPLT
;
A
#
# COMPACT_ATOMS: atom_id res chain seq x y z
N MET A 1 -10.52 0.36 -3.06
CA MET A 1 -11.76 -0.43 -3.31
C MET A 1 -13.02 0.22 -2.73
N LYS A 2 -13.10 0.56 -1.44
CA LYS A 2 -14.34 1.10 -0.83
C LYS A 2 -14.84 2.41 -1.45
N ALA A 3 -13.94 3.34 -1.79
CA ALA A 3 -14.31 4.59 -2.48
C ALA A 3 -14.98 4.34 -3.85
N ILE A 4 -14.50 3.33 -4.59
CA ILE A 4 -15.08 2.93 -5.89
C ILE A 4 -16.49 2.36 -5.68
N MET A 5 -16.68 1.50 -4.68
CA MET A 5 -18.00 0.96 -4.34
C MET A 5 -18.99 2.07 -3.98
N LEU A 6 -18.56 3.04 -3.18
CA LEU A 6 -19.39 4.20 -2.85
C LEU A 6 -19.71 5.04 -4.10
N GLY A 7 -18.73 5.27 -4.97
CA GLY A 7 -18.95 5.96 -6.24
C GLY A 7 -19.96 5.25 -7.14
N HIS A 8 -19.88 3.92 -7.24
CA HIS A 8 -20.88 3.10 -7.91
C HIS A 8 -22.27 3.30 -7.29
N ASP A 9 -22.40 3.21 -5.96
CA ASP A 9 -23.69 3.30 -5.27
C ASP A 9 -24.33 4.68 -5.45
N LEU A 10 -23.52 5.76 -5.42
CA LEU A 10 -23.98 7.13 -5.69
C LEU A 10 -24.50 7.29 -7.12
N ILE A 11 -23.81 6.70 -8.11
CA ILE A 11 -24.24 6.71 -9.51
C ILE A 11 -25.54 5.93 -9.68
N LYS A 12 -25.59 4.71 -9.11
CA LYS A 12 -26.76 3.85 -9.18
C LYS A 12 -28.00 4.46 -8.51
N ALA A 13 -27.80 5.18 -7.41
CA ALA A 13 -28.87 5.90 -6.71
C ALA A 13 -29.29 7.21 -7.42
N GLY A 14 -28.62 7.62 -8.51
CA GLY A 14 -28.88 8.89 -9.20
C GLY A 14 -28.43 10.12 -8.42
N SER A 15 -27.68 9.95 -7.33
CA SER A 15 -27.14 11.05 -6.52
C SER A 15 -25.89 11.69 -7.16
N ALA A 16 -25.20 10.96 -8.03
CA ALA A 16 -24.10 11.46 -8.85
C ALA A 16 -24.20 10.90 -10.27
N SER A 17 -23.61 11.59 -11.25
CA SER A 17 -23.49 11.10 -12.64
C SER A 17 -22.07 10.73 -13.02
N VAL A 18 -21.09 11.40 -12.40
CA VAL A 18 -19.65 11.16 -12.56
C VAL A 18 -19.00 11.23 -11.19
N VAL A 19 -18.12 10.28 -10.87
CA VAL A 19 -17.40 10.25 -9.59
C VAL A 19 -15.92 9.95 -9.83
N VAL A 20 -15.03 10.75 -9.25
CA VAL A 20 -13.61 10.39 -9.12
C VAL A 20 -13.44 9.60 -7.84
N ALA A 21 -12.98 8.36 -7.94
CA ALA A 21 -12.83 7.46 -6.80
C ALA A 21 -11.44 6.81 -6.79
N GLY A 22 -10.82 6.75 -5.62
CA GLY A 22 -9.44 6.30 -5.49
C GLY A 22 -8.96 6.26 -4.05
N GLY A 23 -7.65 6.36 -3.89
CA GLY A 23 -6.96 6.48 -2.63
C GLY A 23 -5.56 7.06 -2.85
N MET A 24 -5.01 7.63 -1.80
CA MET A 24 -3.65 8.15 -1.77
C MET A 24 -3.08 7.92 -0.37
N GLU A 25 -1.79 7.66 -0.29
CA GLU A 25 -1.08 7.45 0.96
C GLU A 25 0.36 7.94 0.83
N SER A 26 0.88 8.52 1.92
CA SER A 26 2.32 8.76 2.04
C SER A 26 2.81 8.33 3.42
N MET A 27 3.15 7.06 3.52
CA MET A 27 3.63 6.46 4.76
C MET A 27 4.98 7.04 5.19
N SER A 28 5.86 7.40 4.23
CA SER A 28 7.16 8.01 4.53
C SER A 28 7.03 9.37 5.25
N ASN A 29 5.91 10.06 5.06
CA ASN A 29 5.64 11.37 5.67
C ASN A 29 4.79 11.28 6.95
N ALA A 30 4.49 10.08 7.44
CA ALA A 30 3.73 9.92 8.69
C ALA A 30 4.52 10.50 9.88
N PRO A 31 3.92 11.40 10.68
CA PRO A 31 4.63 12.05 11.77
C PRO A 31 4.75 11.16 13.01
N HIS A 32 5.59 11.58 13.95
CA HIS A 32 5.46 11.14 15.32
C HIS A 32 4.48 12.06 16.08
N MET A 33 3.61 11.47 16.89
CA MET A 33 2.63 12.18 17.71
C MET A 33 3.02 12.16 19.18
N ILE A 34 2.71 13.22 19.91
CA ILE A 34 2.91 13.29 21.37
C ILE A 34 1.54 13.32 22.06
N PRO A 35 1.13 12.22 22.72
CA PRO A 35 -0.09 12.18 23.50
C PRO A 35 -0.12 13.28 24.57
N ASN A 36 -1.31 13.82 24.84
CA ASN A 36 -1.57 14.88 25.82
C ASN A 36 -0.79 16.19 25.60
N SER A 37 -0.12 16.38 24.45
CA SER A 37 0.63 17.60 24.15
C SER A 37 -0.22 18.88 24.22
N ARG A 38 -1.52 18.79 23.90
CA ARG A 38 -2.45 19.93 23.98
C ARG A 38 -2.73 20.41 25.40
N THR A 39 -2.85 19.49 26.36
CA THR A 39 -3.17 19.80 27.77
C THR A 39 -1.94 19.83 28.68
N GLY A 40 -0.81 19.31 28.19
CA GLY A 40 0.48 19.29 28.85
C GLY A 40 0.81 17.95 29.53
N ASN A 41 2.06 17.52 29.39
CA ASN A 41 2.63 16.42 30.15
C ASN A 41 3.29 16.99 31.42
N ARG A 42 2.57 16.95 32.56
CA ARG A 42 2.94 17.71 33.79
C ARG A 42 4.24 17.26 34.46
N TYR A 43 4.47 15.95 34.57
CA TYR A 43 5.64 15.37 35.23
C TYR A 43 5.82 13.91 34.79
N GLY A 44 7.06 13.46 34.63
CA GLY A 44 7.39 12.10 34.20
C GLY A 44 7.75 11.99 32.72
N GLY A 45 8.20 10.79 32.31
CA GLY A 45 8.49 10.49 30.91
C GLY A 45 7.21 10.38 30.08
N PHE A 46 7.30 10.72 28.80
CA PHE A 46 6.25 10.48 27.82
C PHE A 46 6.87 9.79 26.60
N GLN A 47 6.04 9.06 25.85
CA GLN A 47 6.44 8.40 24.63
C GLN A 47 5.84 9.13 23.43
N ALA A 48 6.68 9.39 22.43
CA ALA A 48 6.19 9.73 21.11
C ALA A 48 5.67 8.44 20.45
N VAL A 49 4.55 8.58 19.74
CA VAL A 49 3.87 7.49 19.03
C VAL A 49 4.14 7.66 17.54
N ASP A 50 4.57 6.60 16.87
CA ASP A 50 4.66 6.56 15.41
C ASP A 50 3.23 6.49 14.82
N HIS A 51 2.83 7.51 14.05
CA HIS A 51 1.48 7.59 13.48
C HIS A 51 1.18 6.47 12.48
N MET A 52 2.15 6.10 11.63
CA MET A 52 1.96 5.03 10.65
C MET A 52 1.72 3.71 11.37
N ALA A 53 2.53 3.41 12.39
CA ALA A 53 2.33 2.21 13.19
C ALA A 53 0.98 2.23 13.92
N TRP A 54 0.65 3.36 14.54
CA TRP A 54 -0.53 3.51 15.39
C TRP A 54 -1.85 3.44 14.61
N ASP A 55 -2.01 4.24 13.55
CA ASP A 55 -3.28 4.33 12.81
C ASP A 55 -3.39 3.30 11.68
N GLY A 56 -2.27 2.83 11.13
CA GLY A 56 -2.25 1.99 9.93
C GLY A 56 -1.87 0.53 10.14
N LEU A 57 -0.97 0.23 11.08
CA LEU A 57 -0.30 -1.08 11.15
C LEU A 57 -0.47 -1.82 12.49
N THR A 58 -1.22 -1.26 13.42
CA THR A 58 -1.45 -1.82 14.76
C THR A 58 -2.94 -2.07 14.96
N ASN A 59 -3.27 -3.24 15.50
CA ASN A 59 -4.64 -3.56 15.84
C ASN A 59 -5.09 -2.71 17.05
N PRO A 60 -6.16 -1.91 16.95
CA PRO A 60 -6.57 -1.02 18.03
C PRO A 60 -7.09 -1.78 19.26
N TYR A 61 -7.46 -3.06 19.13
CA TYR A 61 -8.05 -3.82 20.23
C TYR A 61 -7.03 -4.50 21.14
N ASP A 62 -5.92 -5.01 20.58
CA ASP A 62 -4.90 -5.75 21.34
C ASP A 62 -3.48 -5.20 21.19
N GLY A 63 -3.29 -4.13 20.41
CA GLY A 63 -2.00 -3.47 20.21
C GLY A 63 -0.98 -4.29 19.41
N GLN A 64 -1.37 -5.39 18.79
CA GLN A 64 -0.45 -6.22 17.99
C GLN A 64 -0.28 -5.63 16.59
N SER A 65 0.93 -5.72 16.05
CA SER A 65 1.19 -5.33 14.66
C SER A 65 0.49 -6.28 13.68
N MET A 66 0.15 -5.79 12.48
CA MET A 66 -0.51 -6.59 11.45
C MET A 66 0.26 -7.86 11.08
N GLY A 67 1.60 -7.83 11.14
CA GLY A 67 2.43 -9.00 10.85
C GLY A 67 2.25 -10.16 11.84
N VAL A 68 1.83 -9.90 13.08
CA VAL A 68 1.46 -10.98 14.03
C VAL A 68 0.20 -11.71 13.56
N PHE A 69 -0.71 -11.03 12.87
CA PHE A 69 -1.89 -11.66 12.26
C PHE A 69 -1.54 -12.45 11.00
N ALA A 70 -0.50 -12.05 10.27
CA ALA A 70 0.06 -12.87 9.20
C ALA A 70 0.61 -14.20 9.76
N GLU A 71 1.35 -14.18 10.87
CA GLU A 71 1.80 -15.40 11.55
C GLU A 71 0.62 -16.27 12.03
N LYS A 72 -0.43 -15.67 12.60
CA LYS A 72 -1.66 -16.41 12.96
C LYS A 72 -2.32 -17.06 11.74
N THR A 73 -2.25 -16.42 10.58
CA THR A 73 -2.76 -16.95 9.31
C THR A 73 -1.92 -18.13 8.85
N VAL A 74 -0.59 -18.02 8.94
CA VAL A 74 0.34 -19.12 8.68
C VAL A 74 0.00 -20.33 9.56
N GLU A 75 -0.14 -20.13 10.88
CA GLU A 75 -0.46 -21.21 11.83
C GLU A 75 -1.81 -21.86 11.52
N LYS A 76 -2.83 -21.06 11.15
CA LYS A 76 -4.17 -21.56 10.85
C LYS A 76 -4.25 -22.39 9.57
N TYR A 77 -3.55 -21.98 8.52
CA TYR A 77 -3.64 -22.60 7.19
C TYR A 77 -2.47 -23.53 6.87
N GLY A 78 -1.42 -23.54 7.69
CA GLY A 78 -0.29 -24.45 7.57
C GLY A 78 0.70 -24.08 6.46
N PHE A 79 0.81 -22.80 6.08
CA PHE A 79 1.74 -22.35 5.05
C PHE A 79 3.20 -22.52 5.51
N THR A 80 4.03 -23.17 4.70
CA THR A 80 5.44 -23.31 5.05
C THR A 80 6.22 -22.03 4.76
N ARG A 81 7.42 -21.91 5.34
CA ARG A 81 8.33 -20.80 5.03
C ARG A 81 8.73 -20.83 3.55
N GLU A 82 8.97 -22.01 3.01
CA GLU A 82 9.38 -22.22 1.63
C GLU A 82 8.28 -21.81 0.64
N GLU A 83 7.01 -22.07 0.97
CA GLU A 83 5.87 -21.63 0.16
C GLU A 83 5.73 -20.10 0.13
N GLN A 84 5.89 -19.46 1.30
CA GLN A 84 5.88 -18.00 1.43
C GLN A 84 7.00 -17.34 0.62
N ASP A 85 8.23 -17.88 0.74
CA ASP A 85 9.39 -17.37 0.00
C ASP A 85 9.26 -17.61 -1.51
N ALA A 86 8.77 -18.79 -1.93
CA ALA A 86 8.52 -19.09 -3.33
C ALA A 86 7.51 -18.14 -3.95
N TYR A 87 6.43 -17.83 -3.23
CA TYR A 87 5.43 -16.85 -3.67
C TYR A 87 6.03 -15.44 -3.77
N ALA A 88 6.81 -15.01 -2.78
CA ALA A 88 7.47 -13.70 -2.79
C ALA A 88 8.45 -13.56 -3.96
N ILE A 89 9.28 -14.58 -4.21
CA ILE A 89 10.22 -14.62 -5.34
C ILE A 89 9.46 -14.50 -6.66
N GLU A 90 8.39 -15.26 -6.83
CA GLU A 90 7.58 -15.24 -8.04
C GLU A 90 6.86 -13.89 -8.23
N SER A 91 6.39 -13.27 -7.16
CA SER A 91 5.82 -11.92 -7.20
C SER A 91 6.83 -10.88 -7.69
N VAL A 92 8.07 -10.93 -7.19
CA VAL A 92 9.15 -10.04 -7.66
C VAL A 92 9.46 -10.28 -9.13
N ARG A 93 9.58 -11.55 -9.56
CA ARG A 93 9.82 -11.88 -10.97
C ARG A 93 8.74 -11.35 -11.89
N ARG A 94 7.47 -11.51 -11.53
CA ARG A 94 6.34 -10.98 -12.31
C ARG A 94 6.37 -9.46 -12.40
N ALA A 95 6.62 -8.78 -11.28
CA ALA A 95 6.71 -7.33 -11.26
C ALA A 95 7.87 -6.81 -12.14
N GLN A 96 9.05 -7.42 -12.03
CA GLN A 96 10.20 -7.08 -12.88
C GLN A 96 9.93 -7.35 -14.37
N ALA A 97 9.26 -8.46 -14.70
CA ALA A 97 8.87 -8.78 -16.07
C ALA A 97 7.85 -7.76 -16.63
N ALA A 98 6.84 -7.39 -15.84
CA ALA A 98 5.83 -6.40 -16.22
C ALA A 98 6.45 -5.01 -16.45
N GLN A 99 7.40 -4.61 -15.62
CA GLN A 99 8.18 -3.39 -15.83
C GLN A 99 9.01 -3.46 -17.11
N ALA A 100 9.74 -4.57 -17.32
CA ALA A 100 10.58 -4.75 -18.50
C ALA A 100 9.78 -4.80 -19.80
N SER A 101 8.52 -5.25 -19.76
CA SER A 101 7.63 -5.29 -20.93
C SER A 101 6.84 -3.99 -21.15
N GLY A 102 6.99 -2.97 -20.30
CA GLY A 102 6.22 -1.72 -20.38
C GLY A 102 4.74 -1.88 -19.98
N ALA A 103 4.37 -2.94 -19.25
CA ALA A 103 2.97 -3.23 -18.94
C ALA A 103 2.30 -2.14 -18.07
N PHE A 104 3.08 -1.39 -17.29
CA PHE A 104 2.59 -0.32 -16.43
C PHE A 104 2.57 1.07 -17.09
N GLU A 105 3.10 1.21 -18.32
CA GLU A 105 3.20 2.52 -18.98
C GLU A 105 1.83 3.16 -19.24
N GLY A 106 0.78 2.34 -19.41
CA GLY A 106 -0.59 2.83 -19.62
C GLY A 106 -1.32 3.29 -18.35
N GLU A 107 -0.82 2.94 -17.16
CA GLU A 107 -1.48 3.23 -15.88
C GLU A 107 -0.70 4.18 -14.96
N ILE A 108 0.62 4.33 -15.16
CA ILE A 108 1.46 5.23 -14.37
C ILE A 108 1.44 6.65 -14.96
N VAL A 109 1.05 7.62 -14.14
CA VAL A 109 1.25 9.05 -14.42
C VAL A 109 2.55 9.52 -13.78
N PRO A 110 3.53 10.05 -14.54
CA PRO A 110 4.79 10.52 -13.98
C PRO A 110 4.60 11.66 -12.96
N VAL A 111 5.33 11.57 -11.84
CA VAL A 111 5.35 12.59 -10.79
C VAL A 111 6.67 13.37 -10.85
N LYS A 112 6.57 14.68 -11.00
CA LYS A 112 7.73 15.59 -11.03
C LYS A 112 8.01 16.16 -9.65
N VAL A 113 9.23 15.96 -9.16
CA VAL A 113 9.69 16.38 -7.84
C VAL A 113 10.78 17.43 -7.99
N ALA A 114 10.52 18.63 -7.49
CA ALA A 114 11.51 19.70 -7.45
C ALA A 114 12.58 19.39 -6.39
N THR A 115 13.85 19.38 -6.79
CA THR A 115 15.00 19.24 -5.89
C THR A 115 15.89 20.47 -5.97
N ARG A 116 16.84 20.61 -5.03
CA ARG A 116 17.85 21.69 -5.07
C ARG A 116 18.70 21.67 -6.35
N LYS A 117 18.82 20.52 -7.02
CA LYS A 117 19.64 20.32 -8.24
C LYS A 117 18.81 20.37 -9.53
N GLY A 118 17.50 20.58 -9.45
CA GLY A 118 16.58 20.54 -10.59
C GLY A 118 15.38 19.64 -10.35
N GLU A 119 14.55 19.47 -11.37
CA GLU A 119 13.38 18.58 -11.35
C GLU A 119 13.79 17.12 -11.62
N VAL A 120 13.28 16.19 -10.82
CA VAL A 120 13.42 14.75 -11.03
C VAL A 120 12.03 14.19 -11.33
N GLU A 121 11.93 13.39 -12.38
CA GLU A 121 10.69 12.69 -12.74
C GLU A 121 10.71 11.27 -12.18
N ILE A 122 9.62 10.87 -11.56
CA ILE A 122 9.36 9.53 -11.03
C ILE A 122 8.24 8.91 -11.86
N ALA A 123 8.58 7.91 -12.68
CA ALA A 123 7.67 7.30 -13.66
C ALA A 123 7.65 5.76 -13.61
N SER A 124 8.21 5.16 -12.56
CA SER A 124 8.28 3.70 -12.41
C SER A 124 8.26 3.28 -10.95
N ASP A 125 7.74 2.08 -10.66
CA ASP A 125 7.79 1.53 -9.30
C ASP A 125 9.23 1.14 -8.94
N GLU A 126 9.75 1.70 -7.85
CA GLU A 126 11.14 1.48 -7.47
C GLU A 126 11.41 0.14 -6.76
N GLN A 127 10.40 -0.44 -6.11
CA GLN A 127 10.57 -1.58 -5.20
C GLN A 127 10.94 -2.90 -5.91
N PRO A 128 10.33 -3.28 -7.04
CA PRO A 128 10.69 -4.52 -7.73
C PRO A 128 12.16 -4.58 -8.15
N GLY A 129 12.73 -3.46 -8.64
CA GLY A 129 14.13 -3.39 -9.06
C GLY A 129 15.14 -3.44 -7.90
N LYS A 130 14.73 -3.07 -6.68
CA LYS A 130 15.57 -3.13 -5.47
C LYS A 130 15.55 -4.50 -4.78
N SER A 131 14.64 -5.38 -5.19
CA SER A 131 14.42 -6.69 -4.54
C SER A 131 15.42 -7.75 -5.04
N ASP A 132 16.25 -8.27 -4.13
CA ASP A 132 17.18 -9.36 -4.42
C ASP A 132 16.57 -10.72 -4.07
N ILE A 133 16.09 -11.43 -5.09
CA ILE A 133 15.42 -12.72 -4.94
C ILE A 133 16.30 -13.77 -4.25
N ASN A 134 17.62 -13.68 -4.37
CA ASN A 134 18.54 -14.66 -3.78
C ASN A 134 18.65 -14.50 -2.26
N LYS A 135 18.33 -13.31 -1.73
CA LYS A 135 18.35 -13.03 -0.29
C LYS A 135 17.08 -13.45 0.43
N ILE A 136 15.97 -13.62 -0.29
CA ILE A 136 14.65 -13.93 0.30
C ILE A 136 14.72 -15.12 1.28
N PRO A 137 15.31 -16.29 0.92
CA PRO A 137 15.40 -17.43 1.83
C PRO A 137 16.23 -17.19 3.10
N THR A 138 17.12 -16.19 3.07
CA THR A 138 18.05 -15.89 4.17
C THR A 138 17.50 -14.88 5.16
N LEU A 139 16.34 -14.27 4.87
CA LEU A 139 15.76 -13.25 5.73
C LEU A 139 15.26 -13.85 7.04
N LYS A 140 15.48 -13.08 8.11
CA LYS A 140 14.99 -13.40 9.45
C LYS A 140 13.49 -13.10 9.56
N PRO A 141 12.76 -13.84 10.41
CA PRO A 141 11.38 -13.51 10.75
C PRO A 141 11.26 -12.08 11.27
N ALA A 142 10.22 -11.36 10.85
CA ALA A 142 10.05 -9.94 11.15
C ALA A 142 9.15 -9.68 12.38
N PHE A 143 8.24 -10.59 12.69
CA PHE A 143 7.15 -10.33 13.66
C PHE A 143 7.13 -11.26 14.88
N LYS A 144 7.70 -12.46 14.77
CA LYS A 144 7.81 -13.44 15.86
C LYS A 144 9.16 -14.14 15.78
N LYS A 145 9.81 -14.39 16.93
CA LYS A 145 11.15 -14.99 17.00
C LYS A 145 11.27 -16.29 16.22
N ASP A 146 10.27 -17.17 16.36
CA ASP A 146 10.17 -18.47 15.69
C ASP A 146 9.08 -18.44 14.60
N GLY A 147 8.80 -17.25 14.05
CA GLY A 147 7.84 -17.06 12.96
C GLY A 147 8.41 -17.39 11.59
N THR A 148 7.58 -17.29 10.56
CA THR A 148 8.01 -17.51 9.17
C THR A 148 7.89 -16.27 8.30
N VAL A 149 7.11 -15.28 8.71
CA VAL A 149 6.85 -14.07 7.91
C VAL A 149 8.08 -13.17 7.96
N THR A 150 8.59 -12.81 6.78
CA THR A 150 9.77 -11.97 6.61
C THR A 150 9.44 -10.65 5.94
N ALA A 151 10.42 -9.76 5.85
CA ALA A 151 10.29 -8.52 5.09
C ALA A 151 10.03 -8.75 3.59
N ALA A 152 10.43 -9.89 3.01
CA ALA A 152 10.18 -10.21 1.61
C ALA A 152 8.79 -10.82 1.37
N SER A 153 8.24 -11.53 2.35
CA SER A 153 6.89 -12.10 2.28
C SER A 153 5.81 -11.14 2.83
N SER A 154 6.18 -9.87 3.02
CA SER A 154 5.31 -8.81 3.51
C SER A 154 5.38 -7.60 2.58
N SER A 155 4.33 -6.78 2.57
CA SER A 155 4.35 -5.53 1.81
C SER A 155 5.30 -4.51 2.46
N SER A 156 5.95 -3.70 1.62
CA SER A 156 6.78 -2.58 2.07
C SER A 156 5.93 -1.41 2.57
N ILE A 157 6.58 -0.53 3.32
CA ILE A 157 6.11 0.85 3.53
C ILE A 157 6.31 1.59 2.21
N SER A 158 5.22 2.12 1.64
CA SER A 158 5.19 2.70 0.30
C SER A 158 4.39 4.00 0.25
N ASP A 159 4.72 4.85 -0.70
CA ASP A 159 4.00 6.08 -1.01
C ASP A 159 3.35 5.96 -2.40
N GLY A 160 2.13 6.46 -2.58
CA GLY A 160 1.47 6.43 -3.87
C GLY A 160 0.02 6.87 -3.86
N ALA A 161 -0.55 7.05 -5.06
CA ALA A 161 -1.96 7.35 -5.24
C ALA A 161 -2.49 6.65 -6.50
N ALA A 162 -3.76 6.28 -6.47
CA ALA A 162 -4.47 5.72 -7.62
C ALA A 162 -5.90 6.23 -7.62
N ALA A 163 -6.42 6.60 -8.79
CA ALA A 163 -7.78 7.09 -8.96
C ALA A 163 -8.38 6.61 -10.29
N THR A 164 -9.71 6.50 -10.30
CA THR A 164 -10.52 6.12 -11.46
C THR A 164 -11.67 7.10 -11.60
N VAL A 165 -12.15 7.28 -12.83
CA VAL A 165 -13.38 8.01 -13.12
C VAL A 165 -14.49 7.01 -13.35
N LEU A 166 -15.55 7.11 -12.56
CA LEU A 166 -16.73 6.25 -12.64
C LEU A 166 -17.88 7.01 -13.26
N MET A 167 -18.58 6.33 -14.17
CA MET A 167 -19.77 6.82 -14.87
C MET A 167 -20.72 5.66 -15.13
N SER A 168 -22.01 5.95 -15.32
CA SER A 168 -22.90 4.96 -15.93
C SER A 168 -22.55 4.76 -17.40
N ALA A 169 -22.79 3.55 -17.93
CA ALA A 169 -22.54 3.25 -19.33
C ALA A 169 -23.31 4.21 -20.27
N ASP A 170 -24.57 4.52 -19.92
CA ASP A 170 -25.42 5.44 -20.69
C ASP A 170 -24.85 6.86 -20.70
N ASP A 171 -24.36 7.39 -19.56
CA ASP A 171 -23.79 8.73 -19.51
C ASP A 171 -22.44 8.81 -20.22
N ALA A 172 -21.63 7.75 -20.16
CA ALA A 172 -20.40 7.64 -20.93
C ALA A 172 -20.69 7.65 -22.45
N ALA A 173 -21.66 6.84 -22.90
CA ALA A 173 -22.07 6.78 -24.30
C ALA A 173 -22.64 8.11 -24.80
N ARG A 174 -23.48 8.78 -24.01
CA ARG A 174 -24.04 10.11 -24.31
C ARG A 174 -22.96 11.17 -24.52
N ARG A 175 -21.79 11.00 -23.86
CA ARG A 175 -20.64 11.91 -23.97
C ARG A 175 -19.61 11.47 -25.01
N GLY A 176 -19.82 10.34 -25.69
CA GLY A 176 -18.87 9.79 -26.66
C GLY A 176 -17.57 9.28 -26.02
N LEU A 177 -17.60 8.89 -24.74
CA LEU A 177 -16.46 8.35 -24.02
C LEU A 177 -16.40 6.82 -24.18
N GLN A 178 -15.20 6.27 -24.33
CA GLN A 178 -14.99 4.82 -24.31
C GLN A 178 -14.56 4.38 -22.90
N PRO A 179 -15.35 3.54 -22.20
CA PRO A 179 -14.94 2.96 -20.92
C PRO A 179 -13.71 2.07 -21.08
N LEU A 180 -12.90 1.95 -20.02
CA LEU A 180 -11.79 0.99 -19.96
C LEU A 180 -12.34 -0.44 -20.03
N THR A 181 -11.74 -1.29 -20.87
CA THR A 181 -12.08 -2.72 -21.05
C THR A 181 -11.23 -3.62 -20.19
#